data_AF-A0A117KEU7-F1
#
_entry.id   AF-A0A117KEU7-F1
#
_cell.length_a   1.000
_cell.length_b   1.000
_cell.length_c   1.000
_cell.angle_alpha   90.00
_cell.angle_beta   90.00
_cell.angle_gamma   90.00
#
_symmetry.space_group_name_H-M   'P 1'
#
loop_
_entity.id
_entity.type
_entity.pdbx_description
1 polymer ?
#
loop_
_entity_poly.entity_id
_entity_poly.type
_entity_poly.pdbx_seq_one_letter_code
_entity_poly.pdbx_strand_id
1 'polypeptide(L)'
;MKKIILSFLALAAISITSCSTEDQTADSQELANAQEQQVTNKTAKTALAEICSSTSTSVTVARWQAPSSVDANWTPVAATIGSVNVQWEGIYGASIRPVSNTDHWYVGTVELDAECDFWNDWKSTIDVKNANLGTAPADIYNVLGYNGTISGTSYGLGYYSYNPTSHIMTPEKAIVIWKAVDTVPASLNSQSITSPSAATEAYLVRVTAVTPGSSSSTISYTWTRVL
;
A
#
# COMPACT_ATOMS: atom_id res chain seq x y z
N MET A 1 -3.78 -11.39 72.01
CA MET A 1 -4.62 -11.19 70.79
C MET A 1 -3.78 -10.34 69.84
N LYS A 2 -3.38 -10.68 68.61
CA LYS A 2 -3.70 -11.71 67.61
C LYS A 2 -2.38 -12.28 67.02
N LYS A 3 -2.42 -13.56 66.64
CA LYS A 3 -1.49 -14.27 65.73
C LYS A 3 -1.80 -13.81 64.26
N ILE A 4 -1.01 -13.93 63.20
CA ILE A 4 -0.48 -15.12 62.49
C ILE A 4 0.15 -14.57 61.17
N ILE A 5 1.43 -14.84 60.90
CA ILE A 5 2.01 -15.65 59.79
C ILE A 5 2.44 -14.88 58.51
N LEU A 6 3.77 -14.76 58.35
CA LEU A 6 4.46 -14.67 57.05
C LEU A 6 4.23 -15.97 56.29
N SER A 7 3.71 -15.89 55.07
CA SER A 7 3.57 -17.03 54.16
C SER A 7 4.53 -16.89 52.99
N PHE A 8 5.73 -17.46 53.13
CA PHE A 8 6.47 -18.01 51.99
C PHE A 8 5.86 -19.39 51.71
N LEU A 9 5.22 -19.57 50.55
CA LEU A 9 4.83 -20.88 50.01
C LEU A 9 5.62 -21.03 48.71
N ALA A 10 6.76 -21.71 48.77
CA ALA A 10 6.90 -23.16 48.62
C ALA A 10 6.82 -23.56 47.14
N LEU A 11 7.98 -23.51 46.49
CA LEU A 11 8.26 -24.15 45.22
C LEU A 11 8.13 -25.66 45.44
N ALA A 12 7.01 -26.25 45.02
CA ALA A 12 6.84 -27.69 45.03
C ALA A 12 7.74 -28.29 43.96
N ALA A 13 8.83 -28.92 44.38
CA ALA A 13 9.58 -29.85 43.56
C ALA A 13 8.64 -31.00 43.17
N ILE A 14 8.25 -31.05 41.91
CA ILE A 14 7.56 -32.20 41.34
C ILE A 14 8.58 -33.34 41.30
N SER A 15 8.27 -34.39 42.05
CA SER A 15 9.04 -35.62 42.15
C SER A 15 8.99 -36.33 40.80
N ILE A 16 10.14 -36.43 40.13
CA ILE A 16 10.32 -37.35 39.01
C ILE A 16 10.50 -38.74 39.62
N THR A 17 9.39 -39.46 39.76
CA THR A 17 9.44 -40.91 39.93
C THR A 17 9.43 -41.53 38.53
N SER A 18 10.53 -42.20 38.19
CA SER A 18 10.64 -42.94 36.95
C SER A 18 9.66 -44.11 36.95
N CYS A 19 8.70 -44.09 36.05
CA CYS A 19 8.12 -45.30 35.48
C CYS A 19 8.09 -45.11 33.97
N SER A 20 9.00 -45.84 33.33
CA SER A 20 9.12 -46.06 31.90
C SER A 20 7.77 -46.46 31.28
N THR A 21 7.28 -45.66 30.33
CA THR A 21 6.55 -46.15 29.16
C THR A 21 6.69 -45.08 28.07
N GLU A 22 7.55 -45.34 27.08
CA GLU A 22 7.95 -44.40 26.02
C GLU A 22 6.88 -44.18 24.92
N ASP A 23 5.63 -44.60 25.12
CA ASP A 23 4.61 -44.60 24.05
C ASP A 23 3.44 -43.61 24.25
N GLN A 24 3.44 -42.73 25.27
CA GLN A 24 2.33 -41.76 25.49
C GLN A 24 2.69 -40.26 25.39
N THR A 25 3.97 -39.92 25.23
CA THR A 25 4.41 -38.52 25.11
C THR A 25 4.44 -38.00 23.68
N ALA A 26 4.58 -38.87 22.68
CA ALA A 26 4.60 -38.47 21.26
C ALA A 26 3.24 -37.90 20.81
N ASP A 27 2.14 -38.59 21.13
CA ASP A 27 0.78 -38.14 20.80
C ASP A 27 0.43 -36.80 21.46
N SER A 28 0.94 -36.56 22.67
CA SER A 28 0.67 -35.33 23.43
C SER A 28 1.41 -34.11 22.87
N GLN A 29 2.64 -34.30 22.37
CA GLN A 29 3.42 -33.27 21.70
C GLN A 29 2.92 -33.01 20.27
N GLU A 30 2.49 -34.03 19.53
CA GLU A 30 1.87 -33.86 18.22
C GLU A 30 0.54 -33.11 18.32
N LEU A 31 -0.30 -33.40 19.33
CA LEU A 31 -1.55 -32.66 19.54
C LEU A 31 -1.31 -31.19 19.91
N ALA A 32 -0.31 -30.92 20.75
CA ALA A 32 0.07 -29.56 21.14
C ALA A 32 0.63 -28.77 19.95
N ASN A 33 1.53 -29.38 19.16
CA ASN A 33 2.07 -28.77 17.94
C ASN A 33 0.97 -28.54 16.89
N ALA A 34 0.02 -29.46 16.75
CA ALA A 34 -1.11 -29.31 15.82
C ALA A 34 -2.07 -28.18 16.26
N GLN A 35 -2.31 -28.03 17.57
CA GLN A 35 -3.09 -26.90 18.10
C GLN A 35 -2.36 -25.57 17.97
N GLU A 36 -1.06 -25.50 18.26
CA GLU A 36 -0.25 -24.29 18.05
C GLU A 36 -0.19 -23.90 16.57
N GLN A 37 -0.03 -24.86 15.66
CA GLN A 37 -0.09 -24.62 14.22
C GLN A 37 -1.48 -24.17 13.78
N GLN A 38 -2.57 -24.74 14.31
CA GLN A 38 -3.93 -24.28 13.99
C GLN A 38 -4.20 -22.85 14.49
N VAL A 39 -3.76 -22.51 15.69
CA VAL A 39 -3.91 -21.15 16.25
C VAL A 39 -3.05 -20.16 15.47
N THR A 40 -1.82 -20.54 15.11
CA THR A 40 -0.93 -19.72 14.28
C THR A 40 -1.52 -19.50 12.89
N ASN A 41 -2.01 -20.57 12.23
CA ASN A 41 -2.64 -20.48 10.91
C ASN A 41 -3.94 -19.66 10.93
N LYS A 42 -4.76 -19.78 11.98
CA LYS A 42 -5.99 -18.99 12.11
C LYS A 42 -5.67 -17.51 12.34
N THR A 43 -4.67 -17.22 13.17
CA THR A 43 -4.22 -15.84 13.45
C THR A 43 -3.60 -15.22 12.20
N ALA A 44 -2.73 -15.94 11.50
CA ALA A 44 -2.17 -15.52 10.22
C ALA A 44 -3.27 -15.28 9.18
N LYS A 45 -4.23 -16.20 9.04
CA LYS A 45 -5.36 -16.04 8.10
C LYS A 45 -6.25 -14.84 8.45
N THR A 46 -6.44 -14.55 9.73
CA THR A 46 -7.22 -13.39 10.18
C THR A 46 -6.46 -12.08 9.93
N ALA A 47 -5.16 -12.07 10.21
CA ALA A 47 -4.29 -10.92 9.92
C ALA A 47 -4.18 -10.65 8.41
N LEU A 48 -4.05 -11.68 7.58
CA LEU A 48 -4.11 -11.54 6.11
C LEU A 48 -5.47 -11.00 5.66
N ALA A 49 -6.59 -11.52 6.20
CA ALA A 49 -7.92 -11.03 5.84
C ALA A 49 -8.16 -9.56 6.24
N GLU A 50 -7.57 -9.11 7.35
CA GLU A 50 -7.64 -7.71 7.78
C GLU A 50 -6.79 -6.80 6.88
N ILE A 51 -5.58 -7.23 6.52
CA ILE A 51 -4.70 -6.54 5.56
C ILE A 51 -5.45 -6.43 4.22
N CYS A 52 -6.02 -7.54 3.74
CA CYS A 52 -6.62 -7.63 2.41
C CYS A 52 -8.08 -7.19 2.28
N SER A 53 -8.60 -6.46 3.28
CA SER A 53 -9.90 -5.83 3.17
C SER A 53 -9.85 -4.60 2.24
N SER A 54 -10.66 -4.61 1.17
CA SER A 54 -10.73 -3.49 0.23
C SER A 54 -11.72 -2.41 0.67
N THR A 55 -11.30 -1.15 0.56
CA THR A 55 -12.16 0.03 0.71
C THR A 55 -12.38 0.67 -0.66
N SER A 56 -13.65 0.87 -1.03
CA SER A 56 -14.03 1.55 -2.28
C SER A 56 -14.39 3.01 -1.99
N THR A 57 -13.88 3.93 -2.81
CA THR A 57 -14.18 5.35 -2.68
C THR A 57 -13.99 6.08 -4.02
N SER A 58 -14.20 7.39 -4.01
CA SER A 58 -13.93 8.25 -5.15
C SER A 58 -13.54 9.66 -4.72
N VAL A 59 -12.77 10.33 -5.56
CA VAL A 59 -12.49 11.76 -5.45
C VAL A 59 -13.05 12.51 -6.65
N THR A 60 -13.48 13.75 -6.45
CA THR A 60 -13.87 14.65 -7.53
C THR A 60 -12.90 15.81 -7.59
N VAL A 61 -12.31 16.04 -8.76
CA VAL A 61 -11.33 17.09 -9.01
C VAL A 61 -11.95 18.13 -9.93
N ALA A 62 -11.89 19.40 -9.54
CA ALA A 62 -12.46 20.50 -10.31
C ALA A 62 -11.46 21.03 -11.33
N ARG A 63 -11.97 21.45 -12.48
CA ARG A 63 -11.22 22.18 -13.50
C ARG A 63 -11.50 23.67 -13.34
N TRP A 64 -10.47 24.48 -13.17
CA TRP A 64 -10.63 25.92 -13.04
C TRP A 64 -10.44 26.67 -14.37
N GLN A 65 -9.80 26.05 -15.38
CA GLN A 65 -9.64 26.61 -16.72
C GLN A 65 -9.64 25.53 -17.84
N ALA A 66 -10.02 25.90 -19.07
CA ALA A 66 -9.82 25.05 -20.25
C ALA A 66 -8.43 25.29 -20.90
N PRO A 67 -7.84 24.32 -21.63
CA PRO A 67 -8.36 22.98 -21.95
C PRO A 67 -8.10 21.93 -20.85
N SER A 68 -8.80 20.79 -20.92
CA SER A 68 -8.66 19.67 -19.95
C SER A 68 -7.32 18.93 -20.03
N SER A 69 -6.62 19.05 -21.16
CA SER A 69 -5.36 18.34 -21.44
C SER A 69 -4.12 19.04 -20.88
N VAL A 70 -4.31 20.03 -20.01
CA VAL A 70 -3.27 20.76 -19.28
C VAL A 70 -3.47 20.45 -17.79
N ASP A 71 -2.44 19.91 -17.14
CA ASP A 71 -2.46 19.55 -15.72
C ASP A 71 -2.73 20.73 -14.80
N ALA A 72 -2.04 21.85 -15.02
CA ALA A 72 -2.15 23.05 -14.19
C ALA A 72 -3.57 23.64 -14.15
N ASN A 73 -4.45 23.25 -15.08
CA ASN A 73 -5.84 23.67 -15.14
C ASN A 73 -6.78 22.90 -14.19
N TRP A 74 -6.28 21.89 -13.50
CA TRP A 74 -7.01 21.10 -12.52
C TRP A 74 -6.59 21.50 -11.12
N THR A 75 -7.56 21.70 -10.23
CA THR A 75 -7.31 22.03 -8.83
C THR A 75 -7.02 20.75 -8.05
N PRO A 76 -5.81 20.55 -7.49
CA PRO A 76 -5.50 19.33 -6.78
C PRO A 76 -6.41 19.08 -5.57
N VAL A 77 -6.69 17.82 -5.27
CA VAL A 77 -7.55 17.39 -4.16
C VAL A 77 -6.81 16.39 -3.30
N ALA A 78 -6.78 16.65 -2.00
CA ALA A 78 -6.23 15.72 -1.02
C ALA A 78 -7.22 14.60 -0.70
N ALA A 79 -6.71 13.40 -0.46
CA ALA A 79 -7.46 12.25 0.02
C ALA A 79 -6.58 11.41 0.97
N THR A 80 -7.23 10.55 1.76
CA THR A 80 -6.53 9.62 2.66
C THR A 80 -6.73 8.19 2.17
N ILE A 81 -5.64 7.43 2.12
CA ILE A 81 -5.62 6.00 1.81
C ILE A 81 -4.93 5.31 2.98
N GLY A 82 -5.68 4.61 3.83
CA GLY A 82 -5.15 4.08 5.09
C GLY A 82 -4.52 5.19 5.95
N SER A 83 -3.21 5.08 6.22
CA SER A 83 -2.44 6.06 7.00
C SER A 83 -1.78 7.17 6.16
N VAL A 84 -1.76 7.06 4.82
CA VAL A 84 -1.10 8.02 3.94
C VAL A 84 -2.07 9.06 3.40
N ASN A 85 -1.65 10.33 3.44
CA ASN A 85 -2.33 11.41 2.73
C ASN A 85 -1.75 11.55 1.32
N VAL A 86 -2.62 11.49 0.32
CA VAL A 86 -2.29 11.60 -1.09
C VAL A 86 -2.96 12.82 -1.71
N GLN A 87 -2.42 13.29 -2.83
CA GLN A 87 -2.99 14.36 -3.64
C GLN A 87 -3.25 13.83 -5.03
N TRP A 88 -4.50 14.00 -5.47
CA TRP A 88 -4.95 13.79 -6.83
C TRP A 88 -4.80 15.10 -7.62
N GLU A 89 -4.11 15.06 -8.75
CA GLU A 89 -3.71 16.23 -9.54
C GLU A 89 -3.54 15.87 -11.01
N GLY A 90 -2.97 16.76 -11.83
CA GLY A 90 -2.68 16.45 -13.23
C GLY A 90 -3.91 16.45 -14.14
N ILE A 91 -3.73 15.96 -15.36
CA ILE A 91 -4.79 15.94 -16.38
C ILE A 91 -5.98 15.10 -15.90
N TYR A 92 -7.17 15.71 -15.89
CA TYR A 92 -8.40 15.16 -15.32
C TYR A 92 -8.30 14.79 -13.83
N GLY A 93 -7.31 15.32 -13.10
CA GLY A 93 -7.07 14.98 -11.71
C GLY A 93 -6.59 13.54 -11.47
N ALA A 94 -6.15 12.87 -12.54
CA ALA A 94 -5.85 11.44 -12.50
C ALA A 94 -4.39 11.12 -12.19
N SER A 95 -3.55 12.09 -11.85
CA SER A 95 -2.24 11.83 -11.27
C SER A 95 -2.33 11.75 -9.75
N ILE A 96 -1.47 10.95 -9.11
CA ILE A 96 -1.43 10.73 -7.67
C ILE A 96 -0.01 10.83 -7.13
N ARG A 97 0.15 11.46 -5.96
CA ARG A 97 1.39 11.46 -5.17
C ARG A 97 1.12 11.59 -3.68
N PRO A 98 2.06 11.23 -2.79
CA PRO A 98 1.98 11.54 -1.37
C PRO A 98 2.05 13.06 -1.11
N VAL A 99 1.36 13.52 -0.06
CA VAL A 99 1.32 14.94 0.38
C VAL A 99 2.33 15.19 1.48
N SER A 100 3.08 16.29 1.39
CA SER A 100 4.13 16.75 2.33
C SER A 100 5.30 15.78 2.53
N ASN A 101 5.13 14.51 2.16
CA ASN A 101 6.04 13.38 2.19
C ASN A 101 7.02 13.35 3.38
N THR A 102 6.54 13.71 4.58
CA THR A 102 7.35 13.73 5.80
C THR A 102 7.73 12.33 6.28
N ASP A 103 6.90 11.35 5.92
CA ASP A 103 7.00 9.98 6.41
C ASP A 103 7.60 9.03 5.36
N HIS A 104 8.24 9.57 4.31
CA HIS A 104 8.91 8.79 3.27
C HIS A 104 7.97 7.80 2.55
N TRP A 105 6.83 8.30 2.10
CA TRP A 105 5.90 7.60 1.22
C TRP A 105 6.33 7.71 -0.23
N TYR A 106 6.12 6.64 -0.98
CA TYR A 106 6.44 6.56 -2.40
C TYR A 106 5.31 5.92 -3.18
N VAL A 107 5.24 6.25 -4.46
CA VAL A 107 4.28 5.67 -5.40
C VAL A 107 4.99 4.97 -6.56
N GLY A 108 4.40 3.87 -7.01
CA GLY A 108 4.87 3.05 -8.13
C GLY A 108 3.73 2.28 -8.77
N THR A 109 4.01 1.59 -9.86
CA THR A 109 3.01 0.80 -10.58
C THR A 109 3.33 -0.69 -10.58
N VAL A 110 2.29 -1.52 -10.58
CA VAL A 110 2.38 -2.97 -10.76
C VAL A 110 1.25 -3.43 -11.70
N GLU A 111 1.32 -4.66 -12.19
CA GLU A 111 0.23 -5.25 -12.99
C GLU A 111 -1.12 -5.20 -12.26
N LEU A 112 -2.21 -5.01 -13.02
CA LEU A 112 -3.57 -4.87 -12.45
C LEU A 112 -4.04 -6.09 -11.65
N ASP A 113 -3.53 -7.27 -12.01
CA ASP A 113 -3.86 -8.57 -11.41
C ASP A 113 -3.06 -8.88 -10.14
N ALA A 114 -2.13 -8.00 -9.71
CA ALA A 114 -1.33 -8.20 -8.50
C ALA A 114 -2.21 -8.39 -7.25
N GLU A 115 -2.23 -9.57 -6.65
CA GLU A 115 -3.14 -9.85 -5.53
C GLU A 115 -2.59 -9.39 -4.18
N CYS A 116 -3.49 -9.06 -3.25
CA CYS A 116 -3.12 -8.54 -1.95
C CYS A 116 -2.30 -9.53 -1.11
N ASP A 117 -2.69 -10.81 -1.11
CA ASP A 117 -2.06 -11.85 -0.29
C ASP A 117 -0.63 -12.21 -0.76
N PHE A 118 -0.21 -11.73 -1.94
CA PHE A 118 1.06 -12.08 -2.60
C PHE A 118 2.08 -10.93 -2.65
N TRP A 119 2.00 -9.94 -1.75
CA TRP A 119 2.94 -8.81 -1.67
C TRP A 119 4.40 -9.22 -1.89
N ASN A 120 4.86 -10.29 -1.21
CA ASN A 120 6.25 -10.73 -1.29
C ASN A 120 6.67 -11.24 -2.68
N ASP A 121 5.72 -11.66 -3.52
CA ASP A 121 5.98 -12.24 -4.83
C ASP A 121 6.13 -11.15 -5.91
N TRP A 122 5.37 -10.05 -5.81
CA TRP A 122 5.36 -9.00 -6.83
C TRP A 122 5.98 -7.67 -6.39
N LYS A 123 6.33 -7.48 -5.10
CA LYS A 123 6.93 -6.21 -4.64
C LYS A 123 8.21 -5.83 -5.40
N SER A 124 8.97 -6.80 -5.90
CA SER A 124 10.18 -6.55 -6.71
C SER A 124 9.90 -6.12 -8.14
N THR A 125 8.66 -6.25 -8.62
CA THR A 125 8.24 -5.85 -9.98
C THR A 125 7.60 -4.46 -10.00
N ILE A 126 7.61 -3.75 -8.87
CA ILE A 126 7.04 -2.40 -8.78
C ILE A 126 7.95 -1.45 -9.55
N ASP A 127 7.39 -0.86 -10.60
CA ASP A 127 8.04 0.19 -11.37
C ASP A 127 7.91 1.52 -10.63
N VAL A 128 9.01 2.27 -10.60
CA VAL A 128 9.09 3.57 -9.93
C VAL A 128 9.51 4.63 -10.93
N LYS A 129 8.90 5.81 -10.83
CA LYS A 129 9.25 6.91 -11.71
C LYS A 129 10.65 7.43 -11.34
N ASN A 130 11.44 7.77 -12.36
CA ASN A 130 12.74 8.40 -12.19
C ASN A 130 12.88 9.58 -13.16
N ALA A 131 13.92 10.40 -12.98
CA ALA A 131 14.15 11.61 -13.75
C ALA A 131 14.20 11.40 -15.29
N ASN A 132 14.51 10.18 -15.77
CA ASN A 132 14.56 9.90 -17.20
C ASN A 132 13.19 9.51 -17.79
N LEU A 133 12.19 9.23 -16.96
CA LEU A 133 10.89 8.78 -17.42
C LEU A 133 9.95 9.95 -17.71
N GLY A 134 10.05 11.08 -17.03
CA GLY A 134 9.22 12.27 -17.31
C GLY A 134 9.22 13.24 -16.14
N THR A 135 8.64 14.43 -16.31
CA THR A 135 8.74 15.52 -15.32
C THR A 135 7.41 16.06 -14.81
N ALA A 136 6.30 15.69 -15.43
CA ALA A 136 4.97 16.18 -15.08
C ALA A 136 4.22 15.25 -14.11
N PRO A 137 3.20 15.74 -13.37
CA PRO A 137 2.71 17.13 -13.33
C PRO A 137 3.49 18.09 -12.41
N ALA A 138 4.11 17.60 -11.33
CA ALA A 138 4.86 18.46 -10.39
C ALA A 138 6.13 17.81 -9.82
N ASP A 139 6.24 16.48 -9.87
CA ASP A 139 7.37 15.71 -9.35
C ASP A 139 7.93 14.79 -10.46
N ILE A 140 9.26 14.73 -10.56
CA ILE A 140 9.93 13.91 -11.58
C ILE A 140 10.21 12.48 -11.09
N TYR A 141 9.90 12.18 -9.83
CA TYR A 141 10.23 10.92 -9.19
C TYR A 141 9.07 10.29 -8.41
N ASN A 142 8.24 11.08 -7.72
CA ASN A 142 7.26 10.54 -6.76
C ASN A 142 5.82 10.94 -7.09
N VAL A 143 5.43 10.74 -8.36
CA VAL A 143 4.07 10.96 -8.85
C VAL A 143 3.80 9.98 -9.98
N LEU A 144 2.58 9.46 -10.04
CA LEU A 144 2.09 8.63 -11.14
C LEU A 144 0.91 9.30 -11.80
N GLY A 145 0.74 9.12 -13.09
CA GLY A 145 -0.44 9.61 -13.79
C GLY A 145 -0.60 8.92 -15.13
N TYR A 146 -0.59 9.73 -16.19
CA TYR A 146 -0.62 9.24 -17.55
C TYR A 146 0.67 8.50 -17.91
N ASN A 147 0.56 7.35 -18.57
CA ASN A 147 1.72 6.65 -19.10
C ASN A 147 2.14 7.25 -20.45
N GLY A 148 3.28 7.95 -20.47
CA GLY A 148 3.89 8.52 -21.67
C GLY A 148 3.76 10.04 -21.81
N THR A 149 3.60 10.53 -23.05
CA THR A 149 3.53 11.96 -23.39
C THR A 149 2.17 12.37 -23.94
N ILE A 150 1.61 13.48 -23.45
CA ILE A 150 0.33 14.03 -23.88
C ILE A 150 0.46 15.55 -24.02
N SER A 151 -0.05 16.12 -25.10
CA SER A 151 0.03 17.56 -25.39
C SER A 151 1.46 18.15 -25.34
N GLY A 152 2.49 17.33 -25.64
CA GLY A 152 3.90 17.72 -25.55
C GLY A 152 4.52 17.62 -24.16
N THR A 153 3.75 17.26 -23.14
CA THR A 153 4.21 17.09 -21.75
C THR A 153 4.48 15.62 -21.45
N SER A 154 5.69 15.29 -20.99
CA SER A 154 6.09 13.93 -20.61
C SER A 154 5.75 13.64 -19.14
N TYR A 155 4.84 12.70 -18.93
CA TYR A 155 4.48 12.17 -17.61
C TYR A 155 5.34 10.95 -17.26
N GLY A 156 5.73 10.18 -18.27
CA GLY A 156 6.58 9.03 -18.09
C GLY A 156 5.83 7.82 -17.59
N LEU A 157 6.17 7.38 -16.38
CA LEU A 157 5.50 6.26 -15.74
C LEU A 157 4.10 6.66 -15.28
N GLY A 158 3.13 5.84 -15.63
CA GLY A 158 1.74 6.07 -15.28
C GLY A 158 0.94 4.79 -15.18
N TYR A 159 -0.25 4.89 -14.61
CA TYR A 159 -1.13 3.75 -14.40
C TYR A 159 -2.30 3.71 -15.39
N TYR A 160 -2.46 4.73 -16.23
CA TYR A 160 -3.52 4.79 -17.23
C TYR A 160 -3.01 5.26 -18.59
N SER A 161 -3.69 4.84 -19.64
CA SER A 161 -3.60 5.42 -20.98
C SER A 161 -4.78 6.35 -21.26
N TYR A 162 -4.61 7.23 -22.24
CA TYR A 162 -5.59 8.25 -22.62
C TYR A 162 -5.67 8.34 -24.14
N ASN A 163 -6.87 8.19 -24.66
CA ASN A 163 -7.14 8.40 -26.07
C ASN A 163 -7.57 9.86 -26.30
N PRO A 164 -6.77 10.69 -27.00
CA PRO A 164 -7.07 12.11 -27.16
C PRO A 164 -8.26 12.40 -28.07
N THR A 165 -8.70 11.44 -28.90
CA THR A 165 -9.84 11.60 -29.80
C THR A 165 -11.17 11.29 -29.11
N SER A 166 -11.21 10.21 -28.34
CA SER A 166 -12.42 9.79 -27.60
C SER A 166 -12.47 10.33 -26.17
N HIS A 167 -11.39 10.93 -25.69
CA HIS A 167 -11.20 11.39 -24.32
C HIS A 167 -11.33 10.28 -23.26
N ILE A 168 -11.23 9.02 -23.67
CA ILE A 168 -11.32 7.87 -22.77
C ILE A 168 -9.99 7.69 -22.04
N MET A 169 -10.08 7.52 -20.72
CA MET A 169 -8.97 7.19 -19.83
C MET A 169 -9.15 5.75 -19.36
N THR A 170 -8.14 4.91 -19.57
CA THR A 170 -8.20 3.48 -19.27
C THR A 170 -7.09 3.12 -18.28
N PRO A 171 -7.43 2.68 -17.06
CA PRO A 171 -6.45 2.10 -16.14
C PRO A 171 -5.80 0.85 -16.76
N GLU A 172 -4.47 0.79 -16.72
CA GLU A 172 -3.63 -0.28 -17.28
C GLU A 172 -2.73 -0.92 -16.22
N LYS A 173 -2.46 -0.22 -15.12
CA LYS A 173 -1.67 -0.71 -13.97
C LYS A 173 -2.41 -0.43 -12.68
N ALA A 174 -2.10 -1.19 -11.64
CA ALA A 174 -2.42 -0.82 -10.28
C ALA A 174 -1.34 0.13 -9.73
N ILE A 175 -1.74 0.99 -8.79
CA ILE A 175 -0.85 1.88 -8.06
C ILE A 175 -0.47 1.20 -6.75
N VAL A 176 0.81 1.27 -6.40
CA VAL A 176 1.31 0.85 -5.10
C VAL A 176 1.81 2.07 -4.37
N ILE A 177 1.42 2.21 -3.10
CA ILE A 177 1.89 3.27 -2.21
C ILE A 177 2.57 2.60 -1.04
N TRP A 178 3.84 2.90 -0.77
CA TRP A 178 4.56 2.28 0.35
C TRP A 178 5.36 3.29 1.16
N LYS A 179 5.50 2.99 2.45
CA LYS A 179 6.34 3.72 3.38
C LYS A 179 7.71 3.06 3.42
N ALA A 180 8.76 3.82 3.14
CA ALA A 180 10.12 3.35 3.34
C ALA A 180 10.47 3.31 4.84
N VAL A 181 11.51 2.54 5.20
CA VAL A 181 12.07 2.58 6.56
C VAL A 181 12.56 3.99 6.93
N ASP A 182 12.37 4.35 8.20
CA ASP A 182 12.69 5.67 8.79
C ASP A 182 14.19 6.07 8.70
N THR A 183 15.05 5.19 8.20
CA THR A 183 16.49 5.46 8.00
C THR A 183 16.81 6.15 6.67
N VAL A 184 15.82 6.40 5.81
CA VAL A 184 16.02 7.14 4.55
C VAL A 184 16.23 8.63 4.87
N PRO A 185 17.38 9.24 4.52
CA PRO A 185 17.59 10.67 4.72
C PRO A 185 16.50 11.52 4.06
N ALA A 186 16.02 12.57 4.73
CA ALA A 186 15.01 13.49 4.19
C ALA A 186 15.38 14.12 2.82
N SER A 187 16.68 14.19 2.51
CA SER A 187 17.20 14.65 1.22
C SER A 187 16.90 13.69 0.05
N LEU A 188 16.40 12.48 0.32
CA LEU A 188 16.02 11.49 -0.67
C LEU A 188 14.51 11.33 -0.84
N ASN A 189 13.67 12.20 -0.23
CA ASN A 189 12.19 12.14 -0.24
C ASN A 189 11.50 12.25 -1.61
N SER A 190 12.29 12.18 -2.68
CA SER A 190 11.84 12.05 -4.05
C SER A 190 12.95 11.46 -4.93
N GLN A 191 14.24 11.66 -4.66
CA GLN A 191 15.27 11.52 -5.72
C GLN A 191 15.66 10.09 -6.12
N SER A 192 15.57 9.09 -5.23
CA SER A 192 15.70 7.69 -5.63
C SER A 192 15.22 6.76 -4.53
N ILE A 193 14.04 6.19 -4.68
CA ILE A 193 13.76 4.91 -4.04
C ILE A 193 13.69 3.84 -5.11
N THR A 194 14.47 2.80 -4.89
CA THR A 194 14.40 1.53 -5.60
C THR A 194 13.48 0.59 -4.83
N SER A 195 12.89 -0.40 -5.50
CA SER A 195 12.08 -1.52 -5.00
C SER A 195 11.75 -1.53 -3.49
N PRO A 196 10.47 -1.66 -3.07
CA PRO A 196 10.01 -1.63 -1.66
C PRO A 196 10.38 -2.87 -0.82
N SER A 197 11.61 -3.38 -0.93
CA SER A 197 12.10 -4.53 -0.18
C SER A 197 12.12 -4.30 1.33
N ALA A 198 12.31 -3.04 1.75
CA ALA A 198 12.29 -2.60 3.14
C ALA A 198 11.08 -1.69 3.44
N ALA A 199 9.95 -1.87 2.76
CA ALA A 199 8.74 -1.16 3.14
C ALA A 199 8.28 -1.60 4.55
N THR A 200 7.75 -0.67 5.33
CA THR A 200 7.15 -0.95 6.65
C THR A 200 5.63 -0.98 6.60
N GLU A 201 5.07 -0.41 5.54
CA GLU A 201 3.64 -0.31 5.30
C GLU A 201 3.42 -0.13 3.80
N ALA A 202 2.38 -0.76 3.25
CA ALA A 202 2.06 -0.60 1.84
C ALA A 202 0.56 -0.77 1.55
N TYR A 203 0.13 -0.10 0.49
CA TYR A 203 -1.23 -0.08 -0.02
C TYR A 203 -1.23 -0.37 -1.52
N LEU A 204 -2.15 -1.23 -1.94
CA LEU A 204 -2.47 -1.47 -3.34
C LEU A 204 -3.75 -0.72 -3.69
N VAL A 205 -3.68 0.13 -4.71
CA VAL A 205 -4.76 0.99 -5.17
C VAL A 205 -5.09 0.65 -6.62
N ARG A 206 -6.34 0.31 -6.89
CA ARG A 206 -6.87 0.06 -8.22
C ARG A 206 -7.85 1.14 -8.58
N VAL A 207 -7.49 1.98 -9.55
CA VAL A 207 -8.44 2.92 -10.16
C VAL A 207 -9.39 2.11 -11.03
N THR A 208 -10.68 2.17 -10.73
CA THR A 208 -11.71 1.44 -11.44
C THR A 208 -12.27 2.24 -12.60
N ALA A 209 -12.31 3.57 -12.47
CA ALA A 209 -12.71 4.47 -13.53
C ALA A 209 -12.15 5.88 -13.31
N VAL A 210 -11.79 6.55 -14.40
CA VAL A 210 -11.67 8.00 -14.46
C VAL A 210 -12.79 8.49 -15.38
N THR A 211 -13.75 9.21 -14.81
CA THR A 211 -14.90 9.76 -15.56
C THR A 211 -14.64 11.23 -15.81
N PRO A 212 -14.08 11.60 -16.99
CA PRO A 212 -13.80 12.98 -17.33
C PRO A 212 -15.09 13.74 -17.58
N GLY A 213 -15.20 14.93 -16.99
CA GLY A 213 -16.27 15.88 -17.27
C GLY A 213 -15.73 17.22 -17.75
N SER A 214 -16.63 18.09 -18.19
CA SER A 214 -16.26 19.41 -18.74
C SER A 214 -15.73 20.36 -17.67
N SER A 215 -16.16 20.23 -16.41
CA SER A 215 -15.79 21.14 -15.32
C SER A 215 -15.24 20.43 -14.09
N SER A 216 -15.39 19.10 -14.05
CA SER A 216 -14.87 18.25 -13.00
C SER A 216 -14.65 16.85 -13.56
N SER A 217 -13.80 16.07 -12.89
CA SER A 217 -13.60 14.65 -13.18
C SER A 217 -13.74 13.86 -11.90
N THR A 218 -14.28 12.65 -12.01
CA THR A 218 -14.38 11.73 -10.86
C THR A 218 -13.41 10.58 -11.07
N ILE A 219 -12.59 10.31 -10.06
CA ILE A 219 -11.69 9.16 -10.01
C ILE A 219 -12.24 8.19 -8.98
N SER A 220 -12.72 7.04 -9.43
CA SER A 220 -13.21 5.95 -8.58
C SER A 220 -12.11 4.91 -8.41
N TYR A 221 -11.89 4.46 -7.18
CA TYR A 221 -10.83 3.51 -6.88
C TYR A 221 -11.15 2.65 -5.67
N THR A 222 -10.51 1.48 -5.63
CA THR A 222 -10.46 0.60 -4.46
C THR A 222 -9.04 0.59 -3.93
N TRP A 223 -8.86 0.60 -2.61
CA TRP A 223 -7.55 0.43 -2.01
C TRP A 223 -7.58 -0.65 -0.93
N THR A 224 -6.44 -1.27 -0.69
CA THR A 224 -6.28 -2.39 0.24
C THR A 224 -4.89 -2.29 0.86
N ARG A 225 -4.76 -2.59 2.14
CA ARG A 225 -3.44 -2.67 2.77
C ARG A 225 -2.78 -3.98 2.31
N VAL A 226 -1.48 -3.98 2.03
CA VAL A 226 -0.75 -5.20 1.59
C VAL A 226 0.48 -5.48 2.47
N LEU A 227 0.84 -4.51 3.31
CA LEU A 227 1.87 -4.59 4.36
C LEU A 227 1.53 -3.64 5.51
#